data_AF-W4M5G3-F1
#
_entry.id   AF-W4M5G3-F1
#
_cell.length_a   1.000
_cell.length_b   1.000
_cell.length_c   1.000
_cell.angle_alpha   90.00
_cell.angle_beta   90.00
_cell.angle_gamma   90.00
#
_symmetry.space_group_name_H-M   'P 1'
#
loop_
_entity.id
_entity.type
_entity.pdbx_description
1 polymer ?
#
loop_
_entity_poly.entity_id
_entity_poly.type
_entity_poly.pdbx_seq_one_letter_code
_entity_poly.pdbx_strand_id
1 'polypeptide(L)'
;MAKHVDKIADALGAKVIGQVPDTGAGAFGMARLAAVLKARLEPGQGKRPGRPSDPSWQIQRKIPMSEATLRQLTELADIISTEERKVSPMQVAAQLLEDSLRQSLR
;
A
#
# COMPACT_ATOMS: atom_id res chain seq x y z
N MET A 1 3.92 5.10 -14.93
CA MET A 1 4.28 4.62 -16.29
C MET A 1 4.03 5.66 -17.38
N ALA A 2 4.99 5.75 -18.32
CA ALA A 2 5.05 6.80 -19.35
C ALA A 2 4.25 6.46 -20.62
N LYS A 3 3.88 7.50 -21.38
CA LYS A 3 3.04 7.38 -22.59
C LYS A 3 3.83 7.07 -23.86
N HIS A 4 3.04 6.53 -24.77
CA HIS A 4 3.31 5.94 -26.08
C HIS A 4 3.60 4.44 -26.11
N VAL A 5 3.57 3.64 -25.04
CA VAL A 5 3.97 2.20 -24.94
C VAL A 5 3.85 1.32 -26.19
N ASP A 6 2.73 1.41 -26.95
CA ASP A 6 2.60 0.75 -28.26
C ASP A 6 2.57 1.69 -29.49
N LYS A 7 2.46 3.03 -29.39
CA LYS A 7 3.11 3.85 -30.46
C LYS A 7 4.60 3.51 -30.46
N ILE A 8 5.11 3.15 -29.29
CA ILE A 8 6.44 2.79 -28.89
C ILE A 8 6.68 1.32 -29.15
N ALA A 9 5.64 0.50 -29.13
CA ALA A 9 5.74 -0.78 -29.78
C ALA A 9 5.88 -0.45 -31.26
N ASP A 10 4.86 -0.06 -31.99
CA ASP A 10 4.94 -0.12 -33.46
C ASP A 10 5.65 1.04 -34.15
N ALA A 11 5.45 2.27 -33.74
CA ALA A 11 6.31 3.37 -34.19
C ALA A 11 7.72 3.32 -33.52
N LEU A 12 8.06 2.27 -32.73
CA LEU A 12 9.44 1.76 -32.50
C LEU A 12 9.67 0.29 -32.96
N GLY A 13 8.76 -0.33 -33.71
CA GLY A 13 8.81 -1.73 -34.18
C GLY A 13 8.75 -2.92 -33.18
N ALA A 14 8.10 -2.84 -32.00
CA ALA A 14 8.03 -3.91 -30.96
C ALA A 14 6.69 -4.71 -30.93
N LYS A 15 6.61 -5.83 -30.17
CA LYS A 15 5.40 -6.70 -30.03
C LYS A 15 5.07 -7.01 -28.55
N VAL A 16 3.82 -6.82 -28.13
CA VAL A 16 3.36 -7.05 -26.75
C VAL A 16 3.31 -8.53 -26.40
N ILE A 17 3.98 -8.91 -25.31
CA ILE A 17 4.05 -10.30 -24.82
C ILE A 17 3.45 -10.49 -23.40
N GLY A 18 3.05 -9.40 -22.73
CA GLY A 18 2.49 -9.35 -21.36
C GLY A 18 2.95 -8.09 -20.61
N GLN A 19 2.20 -7.61 -19.61
CA GLN A 19 2.43 -6.29 -18.98
C GLN A 19 2.16 -6.31 -17.48
N VAL A 20 3.13 -5.94 -16.63
CA VAL A 20 3.03 -5.90 -15.14
C VAL A 20 4.35 -5.40 -14.51
N PRO A 21 4.44 -5.12 -13.20
CA PRO A 21 3.56 -4.29 -12.37
C PRO A 21 4.38 -3.08 -11.86
N ASP A 22 4.08 -1.85 -12.30
CA ASP A 22 4.59 -0.65 -11.62
C ASP A 22 3.63 -0.30 -10.48
N THR A 23 4.12 -0.43 -9.25
CA THR A 23 3.26 -0.29 -8.06
C THR A 23 3.81 0.72 -7.05
N GLY A 24 4.64 1.63 -7.55
CA GLY A 24 4.88 2.91 -6.88
C GLY A 24 3.65 3.82 -6.97
N ALA A 25 3.84 5.09 -6.59
CA ALA A 25 2.76 6.07 -6.40
C ALA A 25 1.72 6.10 -7.54
N GLY A 26 0.48 6.40 -7.19
CA GLY A 26 -0.68 6.39 -8.09
C GLY A 26 -1.63 5.21 -7.81
N ALA A 27 -2.65 5.06 -8.65
CA ALA A 27 -3.78 4.15 -8.39
C ALA A 27 -3.37 2.66 -8.25
N PHE A 28 -2.47 2.16 -9.11
CA PHE A 28 -1.99 0.77 -9.05
C PHE A 28 -1.14 0.51 -7.80
N GLY A 29 -0.37 1.51 -7.33
CA GLY A 29 0.34 1.42 -6.05
C GLY A 29 -0.60 1.38 -4.86
N MET A 30 -1.69 2.18 -4.88
CA MET A 30 -2.71 2.13 -3.83
C MET A 30 -3.47 0.81 -3.81
N ALA A 31 -3.79 0.25 -4.98
CA ALA A 31 -4.40 -1.08 -5.08
C ALA A 31 -3.47 -2.17 -4.53
N ARG A 32 -2.17 -2.11 -4.84
CA ARG A 32 -1.17 -3.01 -4.24
C ARG A 32 -1.14 -2.84 -2.72
N LEU A 33 -1.09 -1.62 -2.22
CA LEU A 33 -1.05 -1.34 -0.77
C LEU A 33 -2.28 -1.93 -0.07
N ALA A 34 -3.47 -1.75 -0.64
CA ALA A 34 -4.70 -2.33 -0.14
C ALA A 34 -4.66 -3.86 -0.09
N ALA A 35 -4.14 -4.49 -1.16
CA ALA A 35 -3.99 -5.94 -1.24
C ALA A 35 -3.01 -6.48 -0.19
N VAL A 36 -1.87 -5.81 0.01
CA VAL A 36 -0.88 -6.18 1.02
C VAL A 36 -1.47 -6.06 2.42
N LEU A 37 -2.13 -4.94 2.73
CA LEU A 37 -2.80 -4.76 4.02
C LEU A 37 -3.95 -5.75 4.24
N LYS A 38 -4.62 -6.19 3.18
CA LYS A 38 -5.65 -7.25 3.28
C LYS A 38 -5.05 -8.59 3.63
N ALA A 39 -3.91 -8.93 3.04
CA ALA A 39 -3.25 -10.20 3.26
C ALA A 39 -2.55 -10.28 4.63
N ARG A 40 -2.05 -9.15 5.15
CA ARG A 40 -1.22 -9.11 6.36
C ARG A 40 -1.95 -8.78 7.65
N LEU A 41 -3.03 -8.00 7.59
CA LEU A 41 -3.75 -7.59 8.80
C LEU A 41 -4.74 -8.67 9.22
N GLU A 42 -4.49 -9.24 10.39
CA GLU A 42 -5.35 -10.25 11.00
C GLU A 42 -6.27 -9.61 12.05
N PRO A 43 -7.55 -10.00 12.11
CA PRO A 43 -8.43 -9.58 13.21
C PRO A 43 -7.85 -9.97 14.56
N GLY A 44 -7.97 -9.09 15.56
CA GLY A 44 -7.62 -9.47 16.93
C GLY A 44 -8.47 -10.66 17.40
N GLN A 45 -7.88 -11.59 18.15
CA GLN A 45 -8.62 -12.72 18.70
C GLN A 45 -9.31 -12.34 20.03
N GLY A 46 -10.42 -13.01 20.37
CA GLY A 46 -11.09 -12.88 21.67
C GLY A 46 -12.47 -12.22 21.63
N LYS A 47 -13.07 -11.96 22.81
CA LYS A 47 -14.46 -11.50 22.98
C LYS A 47 -14.76 -10.10 22.42
N ARG A 48 -13.73 -9.27 22.31
CA ARG A 48 -13.79 -7.93 21.71
C ARG A 48 -12.58 -7.81 20.80
N PRO A 49 -12.69 -8.26 19.53
CA PRO A 49 -11.58 -8.21 18.61
C PRO A 49 -11.14 -6.74 18.47
N GLY A 50 -9.89 -6.48 18.82
CA GLY A 50 -9.28 -5.17 18.64
C GLY A 50 -9.14 -4.82 17.17
N ARG A 51 -8.61 -3.62 16.88
CA ARG A 51 -8.26 -3.24 15.51
C ARG A 51 -7.34 -4.32 14.91
N PRO A 52 -7.63 -4.84 13.70
CA PRO A 52 -6.76 -5.80 13.04
C PRO A 52 -5.31 -5.31 13.01
N SER A 53 -4.31 -6.19 13.11
CA SER A 53 -2.89 -5.83 13.06
C SER A 53 -2.09 -6.92 12.35
N ASP A 54 -0.90 -6.59 11.87
CA ASP A 54 0.03 -7.62 11.40
C ASP A 54 0.68 -8.28 12.63
N PRO A 55 0.61 -9.61 12.79
CA PRO A 55 1.21 -10.33 13.91
C PRO A 55 2.74 -10.30 13.92
N SER A 56 3.39 -9.99 12.79
CA SER A 56 4.85 -9.83 12.68
C SER A 56 5.36 -8.49 13.22
N TRP A 57 4.49 -7.50 13.43
CA TRP A 57 4.85 -6.20 14.00
C TRP A 57 5.09 -6.29 15.51
N GLN A 58 6.29 -6.67 15.91
CA GLN A 58 6.68 -6.83 17.31
C GLN A 58 7.16 -5.53 17.98
N ILE A 59 7.63 -4.56 17.19
CA ILE A 59 8.21 -3.31 17.69
C ILE A 59 7.31 -2.14 17.30
N GLN A 60 6.82 -1.41 18.31
CA GLN A 60 6.02 -0.21 18.10
C GLN A 60 6.81 1.04 18.50
N ARG A 61 7.03 1.95 17.54
CA ARG A 61 7.68 3.25 17.76
C ARG A 61 6.76 4.38 17.32
N LYS A 62 6.88 5.54 17.98
CA LYS A 62 6.20 6.76 17.56
C LYS A 62 6.93 7.35 16.36
N ILE A 63 6.19 7.68 15.30
CA ILE A 63 6.72 8.30 14.08
C ILE A 63 6.26 9.77 14.07
N PRO A 64 7.16 10.74 14.24
CA PRO A 64 6.79 12.15 14.06
C PRO A 64 6.48 12.43 12.59
N MET A 65 5.45 13.24 12.32
CA MET A 65 5.04 13.62 10.97
C MET A 65 4.31 14.97 10.99
N SER A 66 4.21 15.61 9.83
CA SER A 66 3.42 16.82 9.67
C SER A 66 1.91 16.53 9.71
N GLU A 67 1.10 17.54 10.02
CA GLU A 67 -0.36 17.43 9.95
C GLU A 67 -0.84 17.09 8.54
N ALA A 68 -0.21 17.66 7.51
CA ALA A 68 -0.53 17.37 6.12
C ALA A 68 -0.32 15.89 5.78
N THR A 69 0.78 15.29 6.26
CA THR A 69 1.07 13.87 6.10
C THR A 69 0.03 13.00 6.80
N LEU A 70 -0.35 13.36 8.04
CA LEU A 70 -1.38 12.63 8.78
C LEU A 70 -2.74 12.66 8.06
N ARG A 71 -3.13 13.81 7.49
CA ARG A 71 -4.37 13.94 6.71
C ARG A 71 -4.36 13.00 5.50
N GLN A 72 -3.27 13.01 4.72
CA GLN A 72 -3.13 12.11 3.58
C GLN A 72 -3.19 10.63 3.97
N LEU A 73 -2.52 10.23 5.05
CA LEU A 73 -2.59 8.86 5.57
C LEU A 73 -4.00 8.48 6.02
N THR A 74 -4.77 9.45 6.53
CA THR A 74 -6.17 9.23 6.95
C THR A 74 -7.08 9.02 5.75
N GLU A 75 -6.98 9.88 4.75
CA GLU A 75 -7.72 9.71 3.49
C GLU A 75 -7.41 8.36 2.83
N LEU A 76 -6.13 7.97 2.79
CA LEU A 76 -5.72 6.67 2.26
C LEU A 76 -6.29 5.50 3.08
N ALA A 77 -6.29 5.61 4.41
CA ALA A 77 -6.84 4.58 5.28
C ALA A 77 -8.35 4.41 5.06
N ASP A 78 -9.08 5.50 4.84
CA ASP A 78 -10.52 5.46 4.56
C ASP A 78 -10.81 4.82 3.19
N ILE A 79 -10.03 5.18 2.16
CA ILE A 79 -10.15 4.59 0.81
C ILE A 79 -9.89 3.07 0.82
N ILE A 80 -8.92 2.62 1.60
CA ILE A 80 -8.49 1.21 1.62
C ILE A 80 -9.36 0.35 2.57
N SER A 81 -10.04 0.98 3.52
CA SER A 81 -10.92 0.31 4.47
C SER A 81 -12.16 -0.25 3.78
N THR A 82 -12.65 -1.38 4.28
CA THR A 82 -13.94 -1.97 3.87
C THR A 82 -14.91 -2.00 5.05
N GLU A 83 -16.12 -2.52 4.86
CA GLU A 83 -17.07 -2.74 5.96
C GLU A 83 -16.55 -3.81 6.92
N GLU A 84 -15.94 -4.86 6.38
CA GLU A 84 -15.43 -6.01 7.13
C GLU A 84 -14.09 -5.72 7.80
N ARG A 85 -13.30 -4.76 7.28
CA ARG A 85 -11.95 -4.48 7.74
C ARG A 85 -11.63 -2.99 7.74
N LYS A 86 -11.43 -2.44 8.93
CA LYS A 86 -10.96 -1.07 9.12
C LYS A 86 -9.44 -1.03 9.22
N VAL A 87 -8.82 -0.22 8.37
CA VAL A 87 -7.38 0.09 8.37
C VAL A 87 -7.19 1.45 9.04
N SER A 88 -6.20 1.59 9.93
CA SER A 88 -5.87 2.90 10.51
C SER A 88 -4.80 3.64 9.71
N PRO A 89 -4.72 4.99 9.85
CA PRO A 89 -3.67 5.78 9.23
C PRO A 89 -2.25 5.28 9.58
N MET A 90 -2.06 4.81 10.83
CA MET A 90 -0.76 4.30 11.27
C MET A 90 -0.41 2.94 10.69
N GLN A 91 -1.39 2.11 10.35
CA GLN A 91 -1.15 0.84 9.67
C GLN A 91 -0.76 1.06 8.20
N VAL A 92 -1.38 2.05 7.56
CA VAL A 92 -0.95 2.52 6.24
C VAL A 92 0.49 3.02 6.31
N ALA A 93 0.82 3.86 7.30
CA ALA A 93 2.17 4.40 7.48
C ALA A 93 3.21 3.30 7.71
N ALA A 94 2.92 2.33 8.59
CA ALA A 94 3.83 1.21 8.86
C ALA A 94 4.10 0.37 7.60
N GLN A 95 3.05 0.06 6.84
CA GLN A 95 3.20 -0.71 5.60
C GLN A 95 3.97 0.07 4.52
N LEU A 96 3.69 1.36 4.35
CA LEU A 96 4.43 2.22 3.42
C LEU A 96 5.91 2.33 3.79
N LEU A 97 6.23 2.40 5.08
CA LEU A 97 7.61 2.40 5.57
C LEU A 97 8.32 1.09 5.20
N GLU A 98 7.70 -0.06 5.47
CA GLU A 98 8.28 -1.36 5.10
C GLU A 98 8.43 -1.52 3.58
N ASP A 99 7.43 -1.11 2.80
CA ASP A 99 7.50 -1.17 1.34
C ASP A 99 8.59 -0.27 0.77
N SER A 100 8.76 0.93 1.34
CA SER A 100 9.82 1.86 0.97
C SER A 100 11.19 1.28 1.30
N LEU A 101 11.40 0.78 2.52
CA LEU A 101 12.67 0.15 2.92
C LEU A 101 13.00 -1.08 2.06
N ARG A 102 12.00 -1.92 1.74
CA ARG A 102 12.19 -3.07 0.84
C ARG A 102 12.54 -2.66 -0.59
N GLN A 103 12.13 -1.49 -1.04
CA GLN A 103 12.46 -0.95 -2.36
C GLN A 103 13.83 -0.26 -2.37
N SER A 104 14.18 0.47 -1.31
CA SER A 104 15.45 1.20 -1.21
C SER A 104 16.67 0.32 -0.93
N LEU A 105 16.46 -0.88 -0.38
CA LEU A 105 17.51 -1.87 -0.12
C LEU A 105 17.63 -2.94 -1.22
N ARG A 106 16.91 -2.77 -2.34
CA ARG A 106 17.05 -3.56 -3.56
C ARG A 106 17.88 -2.82 -4.58
#